data_AF-A0A0W1JKX1-F1
#
_entry.id   AF-A0A0W1JKX1-F1
#
_cell.length_a   1.000
_cell.length_b   1.000
_cell.length_c   1.000
_cell.angle_alpha   90.00
_cell.angle_beta   90.00
_cell.angle_gamma   90.00
#
_symmetry.space_group_name_H-M   'P 1'
#
loop_
_entity.id
_entity.type
_entity.pdbx_description
1 polymer ?
#
loop_
_entity_poly.entity_id
_entity_poly.type
_entity_poly.pdbx_seq_one_letter_code
_entity_poly.pdbx_strand_id
1 'polypeptide(L)'
;MAKMYYDSDASLELLQGKTIAVMGYGSQGHAQAQNLKDSGLNVVIGLRADSRRWKQAEAAGLKVATVAEAAAQADLIQILLPDERQASVYEKEIKPHLTAGKCLVFSHGFNIHFGQIVPPADVDVFMVAPKSPGHLVRRTYEEGAGVPGLIAVHQDASGRAYDLALAYAKGIGCTRAGVLETTFKEETETDLFGEQAVLCGGVSELIRAGFDTLVEAGYQPESAYFECLHELKLIVDLIYEGGISRMRYSISDTAEYGDMMIGKRIITDETRKEMKKVLAEIQDGTFAKNWLLENQINRPSFNAIERKDAEHPIEKVGAELRAMMPFIKKPGQ
;
A
#
# COMPACT_ATOMS: atom_id res chain seq x y z
N MET A 1 -6.77 24.94 -1.42
CA MET A 1 -6.80 23.55 -0.92
C MET A 1 -7.11 22.65 -2.10
N ALA A 2 -6.41 21.53 -2.26
CA ALA A 2 -6.79 20.55 -3.28
C ALA A 2 -8.21 20.02 -2.99
N LYS A 3 -8.96 19.68 -4.03
CA LYS A 3 -10.34 19.20 -3.88
C LYS A 3 -10.30 17.76 -3.35
N MET A 4 -10.96 17.53 -2.23
CA MET A 4 -11.22 16.20 -1.67
C MET A 4 -12.60 15.73 -2.11
N TYR A 5 -12.71 14.45 -2.42
CA TYR A 5 -13.95 13.78 -2.82
C TYR A 5 -14.42 12.83 -1.74
N TYR A 6 -15.71 12.86 -1.44
CA TYR A 6 -16.36 12.03 -0.43
C TYR A 6 -17.50 11.21 -1.04
N ASP A 7 -18.23 10.47 -0.20
CA ASP A 7 -19.32 9.59 -0.65
C ASP A 7 -20.38 10.32 -1.48
N SER A 8 -20.62 11.61 -1.23
CA SER A 8 -21.56 12.44 -1.98
C SER A 8 -21.10 12.75 -3.40
N ASP A 9 -19.80 12.65 -3.68
CA ASP A 9 -19.20 13.03 -4.96
C ASP A 9 -19.04 11.84 -5.92
N ALA A 10 -19.39 10.61 -5.50
CA ALA A 10 -19.19 9.38 -6.25
C ALA A 10 -20.46 8.52 -6.31
N SER A 11 -20.75 7.90 -7.45
CA SER A 11 -21.92 7.03 -7.64
C SER A 11 -21.53 5.60 -8.03
N LEU A 12 -21.98 4.62 -7.24
CA LEU A 12 -21.80 3.19 -7.55
C LEU A 12 -22.64 2.74 -8.73
N GLU A 13 -23.66 3.51 -9.14
CA GLU A 13 -24.52 3.18 -10.29
C GLU A 13 -23.70 3.02 -11.58
N LEU A 14 -22.58 3.73 -11.69
CA LEU A 14 -21.65 3.62 -12.83
C LEU A 14 -20.98 2.24 -12.96
N LEU A 15 -20.93 1.49 -11.86
CA LEU A 15 -20.36 0.14 -11.80
C LEU A 15 -21.44 -0.96 -11.74
N GLN A 16 -22.72 -0.59 -11.65
CA GLN A 16 -23.79 -1.58 -11.60
C GLN A 16 -23.90 -2.36 -12.92
N GLY A 17 -24.03 -3.68 -12.80
CA GLY A 17 -24.04 -4.60 -13.94
C GLY A 17 -22.68 -4.83 -14.61
N LYS A 18 -21.62 -4.09 -14.22
CA LYS A 18 -20.26 -4.32 -14.71
C LYS A 18 -19.57 -5.45 -13.95
N THR A 19 -18.72 -6.20 -14.63
CA THR A 19 -17.85 -7.21 -14.02
C THR A 19 -16.48 -6.60 -13.72
N ILE A 20 -16.06 -6.69 -12.46
CA ILE A 20 -14.75 -6.23 -12.00
C ILE A 20 -13.86 -7.47 -11.77
N ALA A 21 -12.81 -7.62 -12.57
CA ALA A 21 -11.77 -8.60 -12.31
C ALA A 21 -10.70 -8.01 -11.40
N VAL A 22 -10.44 -8.67 -10.27
CA VAL A 22 -9.32 -8.35 -9.37
C VAL A 22 -8.21 -9.38 -9.58
N MET A 23 -7.10 -8.94 -10.16
CA MET A 23 -5.96 -9.80 -10.49
C MET A 23 -5.02 -9.89 -9.29
N GLY A 24 -5.03 -11.05 -8.63
CA GLY A 24 -4.30 -11.28 -7.39
C GLY A 24 -5.17 -11.17 -6.14
N TYR A 25 -4.82 -11.97 -5.12
CA TYR A 25 -5.56 -12.04 -3.84
C TYR A 25 -4.61 -11.87 -2.64
N GLY A 26 -3.68 -10.91 -2.77
CA GLY A 26 -2.72 -10.53 -1.73
C GLY A 26 -3.30 -9.52 -0.73
N SER A 27 -2.43 -8.69 -0.15
CA SER A 27 -2.82 -7.65 0.83
C SER A 27 -3.91 -6.72 0.27
N GLN A 28 -3.67 -6.04 -0.85
CA GLN A 28 -4.70 -5.19 -1.49
C GLN A 28 -5.80 -6.02 -2.17
N GLY A 29 -5.44 -7.12 -2.84
CA GLY A 29 -6.36 -7.96 -3.59
C GLY A 29 -7.53 -8.49 -2.75
N HIS A 30 -7.25 -9.03 -1.55
CA HIS A 30 -8.33 -9.54 -0.68
C HIS A 30 -9.23 -8.42 -0.17
N ALA A 31 -8.69 -7.23 0.08
CA ALA A 31 -9.41 -6.12 0.68
C ALA A 31 -10.34 -5.49 -0.34
N GLN A 32 -9.80 -5.11 -1.49
CA GLN A 32 -10.59 -4.46 -2.54
C GLN A 32 -11.65 -5.41 -3.09
N ALA A 33 -11.33 -6.68 -3.32
CA ALA A 33 -12.31 -7.66 -3.78
C ALA A 33 -13.51 -7.83 -2.83
N GLN A 34 -13.25 -7.99 -1.53
CA GLN A 34 -14.31 -8.18 -0.55
C GLN A 34 -15.08 -6.88 -0.31
N ASN A 35 -14.42 -5.73 -0.27
CA ASN A 35 -15.11 -4.43 -0.13
C ASN A 35 -16.01 -4.13 -1.34
N LEU A 36 -15.55 -4.40 -2.57
CA LEU A 36 -16.36 -4.24 -3.78
C LEU A 36 -17.58 -5.19 -3.76
N LYS A 37 -17.38 -6.44 -3.33
CA LYS A 37 -18.47 -7.41 -3.16
C LYS A 37 -19.49 -6.93 -2.12
N ASP A 38 -19.03 -6.47 -0.96
CA ASP A 38 -19.90 -5.97 0.11
C ASP A 38 -20.61 -4.66 -0.29
N SER A 39 -20.02 -3.88 -1.19
CA SER A 39 -20.65 -2.75 -1.88
C SER A 39 -21.67 -3.16 -2.96
N GLY A 40 -21.93 -4.47 -3.12
CA GLY A 40 -22.94 -5.00 -4.06
C GLY A 40 -22.48 -5.10 -5.52
N LEU A 41 -21.18 -5.08 -5.78
CA LEU A 41 -20.63 -5.14 -7.14
C LEU A 41 -20.26 -6.58 -7.55
N ASN A 42 -20.29 -6.86 -8.85
CA ASN A 42 -19.94 -8.18 -9.38
C ASN A 42 -18.41 -8.32 -9.53
N VAL A 43 -17.81 -9.15 -8.66
CA VAL A 43 -16.36 -9.34 -8.58
C VAL A 43 -15.97 -10.76 -8.98
N VAL A 44 -14.92 -10.88 -9.80
CA VAL A 44 -14.23 -12.13 -10.10
C VAL A 44 -12.74 -12.00 -9.78
N ILE A 45 -12.13 -13.02 -9.17
CA ILE A 45 -10.70 -13.01 -8.84
C ILE A 45 -9.93 -13.77 -9.91
N GLY A 46 -8.96 -13.10 -10.52
CA GLY A 46 -8.00 -13.72 -11.44
C GLY A 46 -6.78 -14.23 -10.69
N LEU A 47 -6.56 -15.55 -10.70
CA LEU A 47 -5.41 -16.20 -10.08
C LEU A 47 -4.76 -17.20 -11.03
N ARG A 48 -3.52 -17.61 -10.73
CA ARG A 48 -2.96 -18.82 -11.34
C ARG A 48 -3.74 -20.05 -10.84
N ALA A 49 -3.94 -21.04 -11.71
CA ALA A 49 -4.68 -22.25 -11.39
C ALA A 49 -4.11 -23.02 -10.17
N ASP A 50 -2.80 -22.92 -9.94
CA ASP A 50 -2.09 -23.54 -8.82
C ASP A 50 -1.95 -22.62 -7.59
N SER A 51 -2.63 -21.47 -7.58
CA SER A 51 -2.50 -20.49 -6.50
C SER A 51 -3.00 -21.04 -5.16
N ARG A 52 -2.15 -20.98 -4.13
CA ARG A 52 -2.53 -21.32 -2.74
C ARG A 52 -3.70 -20.46 -2.21
N ARG A 53 -3.94 -19.30 -2.81
CA ARG A 53 -4.99 -18.36 -2.43
C ARG A 53 -6.34 -18.63 -3.11
N TRP A 54 -6.40 -19.58 -4.05
CA TRP A 54 -7.63 -19.92 -4.76
C TRP A 54 -8.77 -20.27 -3.80
N LYS A 55 -8.53 -21.25 -2.93
CA LYS A 55 -9.50 -21.68 -1.91
C LYS A 55 -9.83 -20.59 -0.90
N GLN A 56 -8.90 -19.66 -0.62
CA GLN A 56 -9.15 -18.55 0.30
C GLN A 56 -10.14 -17.54 -0.30
N ALA A 57 -10.01 -17.24 -1.60
CA ALA A 57 -10.96 -16.38 -2.31
C ALA A 57 -12.34 -17.05 -2.43
N GLU A 58 -12.40 -18.35 -2.74
CA GLU A 58 -13.66 -19.10 -2.76
C GLU A 58 -14.34 -19.14 -1.38
N ALA A 59 -13.55 -19.33 -0.30
CA ALA A 59 -14.07 -19.32 1.07
C ALA A 59 -14.62 -17.95 1.50
N ALA A 60 -14.09 -16.86 0.93
CA ALA A 60 -14.66 -15.51 1.07
C ALA A 60 -15.92 -15.29 0.19
N GLY A 61 -16.39 -16.33 -0.50
CA GLY A 61 -17.56 -16.33 -1.37
C GLY A 61 -17.37 -15.50 -2.63
N LEU A 62 -16.14 -15.42 -3.16
CA LEU A 62 -15.83 -14.77 -4.43
C LEU A 62 -15.74 -15.82 -5.54
N LYS A 63 -16.13 -15.43 -6.76
CA LYS A 63 -15.86 -16.23 -7.96
C LYS A 63 -14.38 -16.16 -8.27
N VAL A 64 -13.77 -17.29 -8.63
CA VAL A 64 -12.35 -17.37 -8.99
C VAL A 64 -12.22 -17.99 -10.37
N ALA A 65 -11.34 -17.42 -11.19
CA ALA A 65 -11.01 -17.90 -12.52
C ALA A 65 -9.50 -17.74 -12.76
N THR A 66 -9.00 -18.30 -13.87
CA THR A 66 -7.63 -17.96 -14.30
C THR A 66 -7.53 -16.48 -14.67
N VAL A 67 -6.32 -15.91 -14.65
CA VAL A 67 -6.12 -14.48 -15.00
C VAL A 67 -6.69 -14.17 -16.38
N ALA A 68 -6.42 -15.01 -17.39
CA ALA A 68 -6.95 -14.83 -18.74
C ALA A 68 -8.49 -14.91 -18.79
N GLU A 69 -9.10 -15.91 -18.12
CA GLU A 69 -10.56 -16.04 -18.07
C GLU A 69 -11.22 -14.86 -17.36
N ALA A 70 -10.65 -14.38 -16.25
CA ALA A 70 -11.15 -13.22 -15.54
C ALA A 70 -11.03 -11.94 -16.39
N ALA A 71 -9.91 -11.76 -17.10
CA ALA A 71 -9.69 -10.62 -17.99
C ALA A 71 -10.69 -10.61 -19.16
N ALA A 72 -10.99 -11.79 -19.72
CA ALA A 72 -11.97 -11.94 -20.79
C ALA A 72 -13.38 -11.48 -20.36
N GLN A 73 -13.81 -11.86 -19.15
CA GLN A 73 -15.16 -11.59 -18.63
C GLN A 73 -15.38 -10.16 -18.11
N ALA A 74 -14.31 -9.44 -17.79
CA ALA A 74 -14.39 -8.18 -17.06
C ALA A 74 -14.54 -6.93 -17.95
N ASP A 75 -15.26 -5.95 -17.42
CA ASP A 75 -15.31 -4.57 -17.91
C ASP A 75 -14.22 -3.72 -17.28
N LEU A 76 -13.94 -3.94 -15.99
CA LEU A 76 -12.85 -3.30 -15.25
C LEU A 76 -11.85 -4.37 -14.80
N ILE A 77 -10.57 -4.20 -15.15
CA ILE A 77 -9.50 -5.10 -14.78
C ILE A 77 -8.57 -4.39 -13.79
N GLN A 78 -8.74 -4.68 -12.51
CA GLN A 78 -7.89 -4.20 -11.43
C GLN A 78 -6.65 -5.09 -11.29
N ILE A 79 -5.46 -4.53 -11.49
CA ILE A 79 -4.19 -5.23 -11.31
C ILE A 79 -3.65 -5.01 -9.89
N LEU A 80 -3.65 -6.08 -9.08
CA LEU A 80 -3.11 -6.12 -7.71
C LEU A 80 -2.08 -7.26 -7.54
N LEU A 81 -1.35 -7.52 -8.63
CA LEU A 81 -0.18 -8.39 -8.64
C LEU A 81 1.05 -7.61 -8.15
N PRO A 82 2.09 -8.28 -7.64
CA PRO A 82 3.37 -7.63 -7.35
C PRO A 82 3.90 -6.86 -8.57
N ASP A 83 4.36 -5.63 -8.38
CA ASP A 83 4.71 -4.70 -9.47
C ASP A 83 5.71 -5.30 -10.46
N GLU A 84 6.71 -6.05 -9.99
CA GLU A 84 7.72 -6.69 -10.82
C GLU A 84 7.15 -7.77 -11.75
N ARG A 85 5.95 -8.29 -11.46
CA ARG A 85 5.30 -9.36 -12.21
C ARG A 85 4.25 -8.85 -13.17
N GLN A 86 3.72 -7.65 -12.92
CA GLN A 86 2.57 -7.10 -13.64
C GLN A 86 2.81 -7.08 -15.15
N ALA A 87 3.94 -6.53 -15.63
CA ALA A 87 4.24 -6.44 -17.06
C ALA A 87 4.20 -7.81 -17.77
N SER A 88 4.78 -8.84 -17.15
CA SER A 88 4.84 -10.19 -17.75
C SER A 88 3.47 -10.87 -17.85
N VAL A 89 2.61 -10.66 -16.84
CA VAL A 89 1.25 -11.20 -16.80
C VAL A 89 0.33 -10.37 -17.69
N TYR A 90 0.53 -9.05 -17.71
CA TYR A 90 -0.19 -8.13 -18.56
C TYR A 90 -0.07 -8.53 -20.02
N GLU A 91 1.16 -8.66 -20.54
CA GLU A 91 1.38 -9.00 -21.96
C GLU A 91 0.82 -10.37 -22.34
N LYS A 92 0.91 -11.37 -21.45
CA LYS A 92 0.55 -12.76 -21.76
C LYS A 92 -0.93 -13.07 -21.55
N GLU A 93 -1.53 -12.53 -20.49
CA GLU A 93 -2.82 -13.00 -19.97
C GLU A 93 -3.88 -11.90 -19.89
N ILE A 94 -3.52 -10.61 -19.94
CA ILE A 94 -4.50 -9.51 -19.78
C ILE A 94 -4.70 -8.76 -21.10
N LYS A 95 -3.61 -8.29 -21.72
CA LYS A 95 -3.61 -7.51 -22.96
C LYS A 95 -4.39 -8.16 -24.11
N PRO A 96 -4.35 -9.50 -24.33
CA PRO A 96 -5.16 -10.13 -25.37
C PRO A 96 -6.68 -9.98 -25.19
N HIS A 97 -7.13 -9.60 -24.00
CA HIS A 97 -8.54 -9.45 -23.64
C HIS A 97 -8.96 -8.00 -23.37
N LEU A 98 -8.04 -7.04 -23.54
CA LEU A 98 -8.32 -5.61 -23.46
C LEU A 98 -8.88 -5.12 -24.80
N THR A 99 -10.19 -4.90 -24.83
CA THR A 99 -10.92 -4.38 -25.99
C THR A 99 -11.47 -2.98 -25.69
N ALA A 100 -11.77 -2.21 -26.73
CA ALA A 100 -12.40 -0.89 -26.63
C ALA A 100 -13.50 -0.81 -25.56
N GLY A 101 -13.44 0.22 -24.72
CA GLY A 101 -14.42 0.50 -23.67
C GLY A 101 -14.21 -0.27 -22.36
N LYS A 102 -13.22 -1.17 -22.27
CA LYS A 102 -12.76 -1.72 -20.98
C LYS A 102 -11.90 -0.71 -20.23
N CYS A 103 -11.75 -0.93 -18.92
CA CYS A 103 -10.87 -0.15 -18.07
C CYS A 103 -9.75 -1.03 -17.51
N LEU A 104 -8.52 -0.50 -17.54
CA LEU A 104 -7.37 -1.04 -16.84
C LEU A 104 -7.13 -0.21 -15.59
N VAL A 105 -7.14 -0.86 -14.43
CA VAL A 105 -7.12 -0.18 -13.13
C VAL A 105 -5.93 -0.65 -12.29
N PHE A 106 -5.28 0.30 -11.61
CA PHE A 106 -4.13 0.05 -10.74
C PHE A 106 -4.36 0.59 -9.32
N SER A 107 -3.55 0.15 -8.36
CA SER A 107 -3.44 0.79 -7.04
C SER A 107 -2.05 1.35 -6.74
N HIS A 108 -1.14 1.27 -7.71
CA HIS A 108 0.14 1.93 -7.71
C HIS A 108 0.55 2.23 -9.16
N GLY A 109 1.12 3.41 -9.41
CA GLY A 109 1.39 3.88 -10.76
C GLY A 109 2.66 3.32 -11.40
N PHE A 110 3.49 2.58 -10.67
CA PHE A 110 4.83 2.11 -11.08
C PHE A 110 4.92 1.64 -12.54
N ASN A 111 4.09 0.67 -12.92
CA ASN A 111 4.19 0.03 -14.23
C ASN A 111 3.79 0.96 -15.39
N ILE A 112 2.85 1.88 -15.16
CA ILE A 112 2.46 2.88 -16.17
C ILE A 112 3.48 4.02 -16.20
N HIS A 113 3.88 4.54 -15.03
CA HIS A 113 4.78 5.67 -14.92
C HIS A 113 6.18 5.38 -15.49
N PHE A 114 6.74 4.20 -15.20
CA PHE A 114 8.04 3.77 -15.72
C PHE A 114 7.94 2.98 -17.04
N GLY A 115 6.79 3.01 -17.73
CA GLY A 115 6.63 2.45 -19.07
C GLY A 115 6.81 0.93 -19.19
N GLN A 116 6.61 0.19 -18.10
CA GLN A 116 6.65 -1.28 -18.11
C GLN A 116 5.39 -1.90 -18.71
N ILE A 117 4.27 -1.18 -18.64
CA ILE A 117 3.00 -1.52 -19.28
C ILE A 117 2.61 -0.35 -20.19
N VAL A 118 2.32 -0.67 -21.46
CA VAL A 118 1.74 0.27 -22.43
C VAL A 118 0.34 -0.20 -22.80
N PRO A 119 -0.72 0.45 -22.28
CA PRO A 119 -2.10 0.14 -22.60
C PRO A 119 -2.46 0.43 -24.08
N PRO A 120 -3.43 -0.28 -24.67
CA PRO A 120 -4.07 0.13 -25.93
C PRO A 120 -4.69 1.52 -25.80
N ALA A 121 -4.77 2.28 -26.90
CA ALA A 121 -5.28 3.66 -26.87
C ALA A 121 -6.81 3.78 -26.68
N ASP A 122 -7.54 2.68 -26.81
CA ASP A 122 -9.00 2.60 -26.79
C ASP A 122 -9.58 2.08 -25.46
N VAL A 123 -8.76 1.95 -24.42
CA VAL A 123 -9.19 1.56 -23.06
C VAL A 123 -9.07 2.71 -22.08
N ASP A 124 -9.88 2.75 -21.04
CA ASP A 124 -9.64 3.69 -19.94
C ASP A 124 -8.50 3.17 -19.06
N VAL A 125 -7.66 4.06 -18.55
CA VAL A 125 -6.56 3.72 -17.63
C VAL A 125 -6.59 4.68 -16.46
N PHE A 126 -6.93 4.16 -15.29
CA PHE A 126 -6.97 4.95 -14.07
C PHE A 126 -6.42 4.18 -12.88
N MET A 127 -6.20 4.88 -11.78
CA MET A 127 -5.69 4.33 -10.55
C MET A 127 -6.57 4.76 -9.39
N VAL A 128 -6.78 3.81 -8.47
CA VAL A 128 -7.30 4.07 -7.13
C VAL A 128 -6.30 3.48 -6.14
N ALA A 129 -5.57 4.34 -5.44
CA ALA A 129 -4.49 3.96 -4.53
C ALA A 129 -4.88 4.23 -3.06
N PRO A 130 -5.37 3.23 -2.31
CA PRO A 130 -5.57 3.37 -0.87
C PRO A 130 -4.24 3.65 -0.18
N LYS A 131 -4.17 4.72 0.62
CA LYS A 131 -2.94 5.09 1.35
C LYS A 131 -2.85 4.33 2.67
N SER A 132 -2.86 3.01 2.56
CA SER A 132 -2.87 2.08 3.69
C SER A 132 -2.52 0.66 3.25
N PRO A 133 -1.87 -0.16 4.10
CA PRO A 133 -1.79 -1.59 3.92
C PRO A 133 -3.17 -2.23 3.72
N GLY A 134 -3.27 -3.20 2.83
CA GLY A 134 -4.56 -3.78 2.43
C GLY A 134 -5.36 -4.43 3.56
N HIS A 135 -4.71 -5.05 4.55
CA HIS A 135 -5.41 -5.60 5.73
C HIS A 135 -6.15 -4.51 6.52
N LEU A 136 -5.59 -3.29 6.59
CA LEU A 136 -6.27 -2.15 7.20
C LEU A 136 -7.39 -1.62 6.31
N VAL A 137 -7.21 -1.60 4.98
CA VAL A 137 -8.28 -1.24 4.03
C VAL A 137 -9.53 -2.09 4.27
N ARG A 138 -9.36 -3.41 4.46
CA ARG A 138 -10.48 -4.32 4.76
C ARG A 138 -11.05 -4.03 6.15
N ARG A 139 -10.21 -4.02 7.18
CA ARG A 139 -10.65 -3.88 8.57
C ARG A 139 -11.43 -2.58 8.80
N THR A 140 -10.91 -1.45 8.34
CA THR A 140 -11.60 -0.16 8.51
C THR A 140 -12.92 -0.12 7.74
N TYR A 141 -13.01 -0.81 6.60
CA TYR A 141 -14.25 -0.90 5.83
C TYR A 141 -15.33 -1.66 6.61
N GLU A 142 -14.97 -2.78 7.23
CA GLU A 142 -15.86 -3.60 8.08
C GLU A 142 -16.30 -2.84 9.35
N GLU A 143 -15.44 -1.97 9.87
CA GLU A 143 -15.72 -1.06 10.99
C GLU A 143 -16.63 0.13 10.59
N GLY A 144 -17.08 0.20 9.33
CA GLY A 144 -17.92 1.28 8.81
C GLY A 144 -17.17 2.56 8.44
N ALA A 145 -15.85 2.58 8.62
CA ALA A 145 -14.96 3.65 8.19
C ALA A 145 -14.33 3.33 6.82
N GLY A 146 -13.24 4.01 6.49
CA GLY A 146 -12.42 3.76 5.30
C GLY A 146 -11.03 4.34 5.49
N VAL A 147 -10.15 4.10 4.52
CA VAL A 147 -8.82 4.74 4.48
C VAL A 147 -8.79 5.81 3.40
N PRO A 148 -8.01 6.89 3.56
CA PRO A 148 -7.82 7.85 2.47
C PRO A 148 -7.33 7.16 1.20
N GLY A 149 -7.79 7.66 0.05
CA GLY A 149 -7.38 7.14 -1.25
C GLY A 149 -6.89 8.26 -2.16
N LEU A 150 -6.10 7.89 -3.16
CA LEU A 150 -5.77 8.75 -4.29
C LEU A 150 -6.47 8.24 -5.55
N ILE A 151 -6.88 9.15 -6.42
CA ILE A 151 -7.31 8.83 -7.79
C ILE A 151 -6.42 9.51 -8.82
N ALA A 152 -6.13 8.82 -9.91
CA ALA A 152 -5.44 9.41 -11.06
C ALA A 152 -5.98 8.80 -12.35
N VAL A 153 -6.07 9.61 -13.41
CA VAL A 153 -6.42 9.16 -14.75
C VAL A 153 -5.21 9.32 -15.65
N HIS A 154 -4.76 8.22 -16.25
CA HIS A 154 -3.68 8.23 -17.25
C HIS A 154 -4.24 8.36 -18.66
N GLN A 155 -5.34 7.66 -18.94
CA GLN A 155 -6.00 7.64 -20.25
C GLN A 155 -7.53 7.61 -20.05
N ASP A 156 -8.23 8.48 -20.77
CA ASP A 156 -9.70 8.54 -20.77
C ASP A 156 -10.22 8.37 -22.19
N ALA A 157 -10.33 7.11 -22.62
CA ALA A 157 -10.80 6.75 -23.95
C ALA A 157 -12.33 6.86 -24.07
N SER A 158 -13.05 6.66 -22.96
CA SER A 158 -14.52 6.69 -22.93
C SER A 158 -15.12 8.05 -22.57
N GLY A 159 -14.32 8.98 -22.04
CA GLY A 159 -14.79 10.25 -21.47
C GLY A 159 -15.40 10.09 -20.07
N ARG A 160 -15.18 8.94 -19.40
CA ARG A 160 -15.74 8.58 -18.09
C ARG A 160 -14.72 7.98 -17.12
N ALA A 161 -13.43 7.90 -17.46
CA ALA A 161 -12.41 7.26 -16.63
C ALA A 161 -12.34 7.88 -15.23
N TYR A 162 -12.20 9.21 -15.18
CA TYR A 162 -13.08 10.10 -14.44
C TYR A 162 -13.88 9.55 -13.24
N ASP A 163 -15.18 9.54 -13.51
CA ASP A 163 -16.24 9.12 -12.62
C ASP A 163 -16.17 7.62 -12.26
N LEU A 164 -15.62 6.78 -13.16
CA LEU A 164 -15.38 5.36 -12.88
C LEU A 164 -14.32 5.17 -11.80
N ALA A 165 -13.27 5.99 -11.77
CA ALA A 165 -12.26 5.97 -10.71
C ALA A 165 -12.88 6.36 -9.36
N LEU A 166 -13.69 7.40 -9.32
CA LEU A 166 -14.44 7.80 -8.12
C LEU A 166 -15.43 6.72 -7.65
N ALA A 167 -16.17 6.11 -8.58
CA ALA A 167 -17.08 5.01 -8.28
C ALA A 167 -16.33 3.80 -7.70
N TYR A 168 -15.16 3.47 -8.25
CA TYR A 168 -14.32 2.39 -7.74
C TYR A 168 -13.79 2.72 -6.34
N ALA A 169 -13.29 3.95 -6.13
CA ALA A 169 -12.83 4.42 -4.83
C ALA A 169 -13.93 4.35 -3.76
N LYS A 170 -15.17 4.67 -4.13
CA LYS A 170 -16.34 4.47 -3.27
C LYS A 170 -16.63 3.00 -3.01
N GLY A 171 -16.54 2.16 -4.03
CA GLY A 171 -16.75 0.71 -3.92
C GLY A 171 -15.81 0.03 -2.93
N ILE A 172 -14.58 0.54 -2.79
CA ILE A 172 -13.62 0.05 -1.79
C ILE A 172 -13.64 0.81 -0.46
N GLY A 173 -14.49 1.84 -0.33
CA GLY A 173 -14.74 2.64 0.87
C GLY A 173 -13.81 3.83 1.11
N CYS A 174 -12.92 4.18 0.17
CA CYS A 174 -11.98 5.29 0.38
C CYS A 174 -12.67 6.65 0.53
N THR A 175 -13.80 6.86 -0.15
CA THR A 175 -14.59 8.10 -0.09
C THR A 175 -15.21 8.37 1.28
N ARG A 176 -15.21 7.40 2.20
CA ARG A 176 -15.60 7.61 3.62
C ARG A 176 -14.58 8.45 4.39
N ALA A 177 -13.30 8.28 4.07
CA ALA A 177 -12.20 9.05 4.67
C ALA A 177 -11.78 10.25 3.81
N GLY A 178 -12.07 10.18 2.51
CA GLY A 178 -11.75 11.22 1.54
C GLY A 178 -10.76 10.73 0.49
N VAL A 179 -11.00 11.17 -0.75
CA VAL A 179 -10.18 10.82 -1.91
C VAL A 179 -9.58 12.09 -2.49
N LEU A 180 -8.28 12.08 -2.74
CA LEU A 180 -7.55 13.18 -3.36
C LEU A 180 -7.20 12.85 -4.82
N GLU A 181 -7.41 13.82 -5.71
CA GLU A 181 -6.93 13.71 -7.09
C GLU A 181 -5.43 13.94 -7.20
N THR A 182 -4.75 13.10 -7.98
CA THR A 182 -3.31 13.12 -8.25
C THR A 182 -3.02 12.70 -9.69
N THR A 183 -1.75 12.51 -10.03
CA THR A 183 -1.29 11.93 -11.29
C THR A 183 -0.55 10.62 -11.04
N PHE A 184 -0.43 9.76 -12.06
CA PHE A 184 0.40 8.56 -11.97
C PHE A 184 1.84 8.87 -11.57
N LYS A 185 2.39 9.99 -12.05
CA LYS A 185 3.72 10.48 -11.69
C LYS A 185 3.80 10.83 -10.21
N GLU A 186 2.93 11.73 -9.74
CA GLU A 186 2.95 12.19 -8.35
C GLU A 186 2.71 11.04 -7.37
N GLU A 187 1.73 10.18 -7.63
CA GLU A 187 1.48 9.01 -6.80
C GLU A 187 2.70 8.08 -6.75
N THR A 188 3.26 7.71 -7.91
CA THR A 188 4.40 6.78 -7.94
C THR A 188 5.60 7.36 -7.20
N GLU A 189 5.98 8.61 -7.48
CA GLU A 189 7.16 9.22 -6.88
C GLU A 189 7.00 9.44 -5.37
N THR A 190 5.82 9.87 -4.93
CA THR A 190 5.58 10.16 -3.51
C THR A 190 5.36 8.91 -2.68
N ASP A 191 4.71 7.88 -3.24
CA ASP A 191 4.50 6.59 -2.58
C ASP A 191 5.85 5.89 -2.34
N LEU A 192 6.66 5.74 -3.40
CA LEU A 192 8.01 5.16 -3.32
C LEU A 192 8.92 5.94 -2.35
N PHE A 193 8.83 7.28 -2.35
CA PHE A 193 9.60 8.09 -1.43
C PHE A 193 9.14 7.87 0.02
N GLY A 194 7.83 7.86 0.25
CA GLY A 194 7.23 7.67 1.56
C GLY A 194 7.67 6.35 2.21
N GLU A 195 7.57 5.23 1.49
CA GLU A 195 7.99 3.93 2.00
C GLU A 195 9.50 3.82 2.24
N GLN A 196 10.32 4.36 1.33
CA GLN A 196 11.78 4.27 1.46
C GLN A 196 12.32 5.16 2.60
N ALA A 197 11.87 6.41 2.65
CA ALA A 197 12.48 7.41 3.54
C ALA A 197 11.82 7.51 4.92
N VAL A 198 10.57 7.08 5.08
CA VAL A 198 9.80 7.32 6.32
C VAL A 198 9.07 6.06 6.79
N LEU A 199 8.10 5.58 6.02
CA LEU A 199 7.08 4.63 6.49
C LEU A 199 7.61 3.20 6.68
N CYS A 200 8.66 2.83 5.96
CA CYS A 200 9.31 1.52 6.09
C CYS A 200 10.79 1.71 6.46
N GLY A 201 11.63 2.13 5.50
CA GLY A 201 13.08 2.18 5.69
C GLY A 201 13.51 3.11 6.82
N GLY A 202 12.97 4.34 6.85
CA GLY A 202 13.29 5.32 7.88
C GLY A 202 12.89 4.86 9.29
N VAL A 203 11.63 4.44 9.48
CA VAL A 203 11.14 4.03 10.80
C VAL A 203 11.78 2.74 11.30
N SER A 204 11.97 1.73 10.44
CA SER A 204 12.58 0.46 10.89
C SER A 204 14.02 0.65 11.34
N GLU A 205 14.80 1.45 10.62
CA GLU A 205 16.19 1.73 10.98
C GLU A 205 16.30 2.64 12.21
N LEU A 206 15.40 3.61 12.40
CA LEU A 206 15.35 4.42 13.62
C LEU A 206 15.07 3.55 14.85
N ILE A 207 14.12 2.63 14.76
CA ILE A 207 13.78 1.68 15.82
C ILE A 207 15.00 0.80 16.16
N ARG A 208 15.66 0.23 15.13
CA ARG A 208 16.84 -0.63 15.31
C ARG A 208 17.99 0.13 15.95
N ALA A 209 18.33 1.31 15.44
CA ALA A 209 19.40 2.14 15.99
C ALA A 209 19.16 2.49 17.46
N GLY A 210 17.91 2.83 17.83
CA GLY A 210 17.54 3.08 19.22
C GLY A 210 17.65 1.82 20.09
N PHE A 211 17.13 0.69 19.62
CA PHE A 211 17.21 -0.59 20.31
C PHE A 211 18.66 -1.03 20.54
N ASP A 212 19.49 -1.03 19.49
CA ASP A 212 20.89 -1.43 19.54
C ASP A 212 21.69 -0.53 20.49
N THR A 213 21.48 0.80 20.42
CA THR A 213 22.14 1.75 21.31
C THR A 213 21.89 1.42 22.79
N LEU A 214 20.66 1.06 23.15
CA LEU A 214 20.32 0.70 24.53
C LEU A 214 20.91 -0.67 24.93
N VAL A 215 20.80 -1.67 24.06
CA VAL A 215 21.32 -3.01 24.35
C VAL A 215 22.86 -2.99 24.47
N GLU A 216 23.55 -2.29 23.58
CA GLU A 216 25.01 -2.14 23.61
C GLU A 216 25.49 -1.38 24.85
N ALA A 217 24.69 -0.46 25.38
CA ALA A 217 24.96 0.21 26.65
C ALA A 217 24.70 -0.67 27.89
N GLY A 218 24.22 -1.91 27.71
CA GLY A 218 24.01 -2.88 28.77
C GLY A 218 22.61 -2.84 29.40
N TYR A 219 21.65 -2.14 28.80
CA TYR A 219 20.25 -2.18 29.24
C TYR A 219 19.57 -3.49 28.83
N GLN A 220 18.48 -3.83 29.53
CA GLN A 220 17.70 -5.03 29.22
C GLN A 220 17.07 -4.93 27.81
N PRO A 221 17.22 -5.96 26.96
CA PRO A 221 16.61 -5.97 25.62
C PRO A 221 15.09 -5.77 25.63
N GLU A 222 14.40 -6.28 26.65
CA GLU A 222 12.96 -6.11 26.82
C GLU A 222 12.60 -4.65 27.06
N SER A 223 13.37 -3.96 27.92
CA SER A 223 13.21 -2.52 28.16
C SER A 223 13.48 -1.73 26.87
N ALA A 224 14.56 -2.06 26.15
CA ALA A 224 14.87 -1.42 24.88
C ALA A 224 13.76 -1.62 23.84
N TYR A 225 13.15 -2.81 23.79
CA TYR A 225 12.01 -3.09 22.91
C TYR A 225 10.78 -2.24 23.26
N PHE A 226 10.47 -2.10 24.56
CA PHE A 226 9.34 -1.26 24.99
C PHE A 226 9.54 0.20 24.57
N GLU A 227 10.70 0.77 24.89
CA GLU A 227 11.04 2.18 24.63
C GLU A 227 11.16 2.49 23.13
N CYS A 228 11.83 1.62 22.36
CA CYS A 228 12.22 1.94 20.98
C CYS A 228 11.22 1.43 19.93
N LEU A 229 10.34 0.49 20.26
CA LEU A 229 9.36 -0.07 19.30
C LEU A 229 7.93 -0.01 19.83
N HIS A 230 7.66 -0.58 21.01
CA HIS A 230 6.28 -0.73 21.49
C HIS A 230 5.57 0.61 21.66
N GLU A 231 6.21 1.56 22.33
CA GLU A 231 5.62 2.88 22.62
C GLU A 231 5.50 3.78 21.39
N LEU A 232 6.27 3.50 20.32
CA LEU A 232 6.18 4.25 19.07
C LEU A 232 4.76 4.21 18.50
N LYS A 233 4.04 3.09 18.66
CA LYS A 233 2.63 3.01 18.26
C LYS A 233 1.78 4.08 18.96
N LEU A 234 1.95 4.26 20.26
CA LEU A 234 1.15 5.20 21.06
C LEU A 234 1.44 6.65 20.64
N ILE A 235 2.71 6.97 20.40
CA ILE A 235 3.13 8.28 19.90
C ILE A 235 2.54 8.55 18.52
N VAL A 236 2.61 7.58 17.61
CA VAL A 236 2.06 7.70 16.25
C VAL A 236 0.53 7.80 16.27
N ASP A 237 -0.17 7.08 17.16
CA ASP A 237 -1.61 7.19 17.33
C ASP A 237 -2.01 8.62 17.75
N LEU A 238 -1.30 9.24 18.70
CA LEU A 238 -1.54 10.64 19.09
C LEU A 238 -1.30 11.64 17.95
N ILE A 239 -0.26 11.41 17.14
CA ILE A 239 0.02 12.23 15.95
C ILE A 239 -1.08 12.05 14.91
N TYR A 240 -1.56 10.83 14.71
CA TYR A 240 -2.65 10.53 13.78
C TYR A 240 -3.95 11.23 14.19
N GLU A 241 -4.28 11.24 15.48
CA GLU A 241 -5.53 11.79 15.99
C GLU A 241 -5.55 13.33 16.13
N GLY A 242 -4.40 14.02 16.14
CA GLY A 242 -4.39 15.48 16.31
C GLY A 242 -3.08 16.19 15.99
N GLY A 243 -2.20 15.55 15.23
CA GLY A 243 -0.93 16.10 14.80
C GLY A 243 0.15 16.13 15.90
N ILE A 244 1.33 16.59 15.51
CA ILE A 244 2.52 16.71 16.39
C ILE A 244 2.20 17.54 17.64
N SER A 245 1.38 18.59 17.51
CA SER A 245 1.00 19.45 18.64
C SER A 245 0.18 18.70 19.69
N ARG A 246 -0.75 17.82 19.29
CA ARG A 246 -1.52 17.00 20.26
C ARG A 246 -0.64 15.97 20.94
N MET A 247 0.26 15.34 20.20
CA MET A 247 1.26 14.44 20.77
C MET A 247 2.09 15.17 21.84
N ARG A 248 2.65 16.34 21.53
CA ARG A 248 3.43 17.16 22.46
C ARG A 248 2.67 17.60 23.70
N TYR A 249 1.41 18.00 23.51
CA TYR A 249 0.52 18.32 24.62
C TYR A 249 0.25 17.13 25.55
N SER A 250 0.31 15.89 25.03
CA SER A 250 -0.04 14.68 25.79
C SER A 250 1.15 14.04 26.51
N ILE A 251 2.38 14.31 26.07
CA ILE A 251 3.60 13.84 26.72
C ILE A 251 4.01 14.80 27.86
N SER A 252 4.96 14.39 28.71
CA SER A 252 5.47 15.27 29.78
C SER A 252 6.34 16.41 29.22
N ASP A 253 6.42 17.53 29.94
CA ASP A 253 7.31 18.66 29.59
C ASP A 253 8.76 18.22 29.36
N THR A 254 9.24 17.23 30.14
CA THR A 254 10.57 16.64 29.96
C THR A 254 10.73 15.96 28.60
N ALA A 255 9.72 15.21 28.17
CA ALA A 255 9.72 14.53 26.88
C ALA A 255 9.58 15.53 25.72
N GLU A 256 8.73 16.56 25.85
CA GLU A 256 8.60 17.62 24.85
C GLU A 256 9.92 18.39 24.67
N TYR A 257 10.57 18.78 25.78
CA TYR A 257 11.89 19.42 25.73
C TYR A 257 12.93 18.50 25.07
N GLY A 258 12.93 17.21 25.42
CA GLY A 258 13.80 16.20 24.81
C GLY A 258 13.60 16.09 23.29
N ASP A 259 12.35 15.95 22.82
CA ASP A 259 12.00 15.94 21.39
C ASP A 259 12.57 17.19 20.69
N MET A 260 12.25 18.38 21.19
CA MET A 260 12.66 19.63 20.52
C MET A 260 14.17 19.81 20.42
N MET A 261 14.92 19.39 21.45
CA MET A 261 16.39 19.56 21.49
C MET A 261 17.14 18.44 20.77
N ILE A 262 16.61 17.21 20.78
CA ILE A 262 17.31 16.03 20.25
C ILE A 262 16.88 15.70 18.82
N GLY A 263 15.62 15.96 18.42
CA GLY A 263 15.10 15.56 17.11
C GLY A 263 15.95 16.02 15.92
N LYS A 264 16.44 17.27 15.95
CA LYS A 264 17.33 17.81 14.89
C LYS A 264 18.77 17.28 14.93
N ARG A 265 19.18 16.68 16.05
CA ARG A 265 20.48 16.01 16.19
C ARG A 265 20.45 14.59 15.62
N ILE A 266 19.27 13.96 15.58
CA ILE A 266 19.05 12.65 14.96
C ILE A 266 18.71 12.82 13.47
N ILE A 267 17.79 13.74 13.14
CA ILE A 267 17.45 14.11 11.76
C ILE A 267 18.26 15.33 11.34
N THR A 268 19.50 15.08 10.94
CA THR A 268 20.48 16.12 10.58
C THR A 268 20.24 16.68 9.17
N ASP A 269 21.01 17.70 8.79
CA ASP A 269 20.99 18.21 7.41
C ASP A 269 21.48 17.15 6.41
N GLU A 270 22.38 16.25 6.81
CA GLU A 270 22.79 15.10 6.01
C GLU A 270 21.64 14.11 5.79
N THR A 271 20.85 13.80 6.82
CA THR A 271 19.64 12.96 6.66
C THR A 271 18.68 13.58 5.66
N ARG A 272 18.46 14.90 5.75
CA ARG A 272 17.59 15.64 4.82
C ARG A 272 18.16 15.67 3.40
N LYS A 273 19.48 15.73 3.26
CA LYS A 273 20.16 15.65 1.97
C LYS A 273 20.00 14.27 1.35
N GLU A 274 20.10 13.21 2.14
CA GLU A 274 19.89 11.84 1.65
C GLU A 274 18.44 11.62 1.20
N MET A 275 17.45 12.13 1.94
CA MET A 275 16.04 12.10 1.49
C MET A 275 15.87 12.75 0.11
N LYS A 276 16.52 13.88 -0.16
CA LYS A 276 16.47 14.51 -1.49
C LYS A 276 17.11 13.65 -2.58
N LYS A 277 18.19 12.94 -2.24
CA LYS A 277 18.87 12.03 -3.16
C LYS A 277 18.02 10.80 -3.47
N VAL A 278 17.40 10.19 -2.46
CA VAL A 278 16.42 9.10 -2.63
C VAL A 278 15.28 9.54 -3.56
N LEU A 279 14.72 10.74 -3.34
CA LEU A 279 13.68 11.26 -4.24
C LEU A 279 14.20 11.44 -5.68
N ALA A 280 15.42 11.94 -5.87
CA ALA A 280 16.01 12.08 -7.21
C ALA A 280 16.21 10.73 -7.91
N GLU A 281 16.67 9.70 -7.19
CA GLU A 281 16.87 8.34 -7.71
C GLU A 281 15.53 7.63 -8.05
N ILE A 282 14.44 8.04 -7.40
CA ILE A 282 13.09 7.63 -7.80
C ILE A 282 12.67 8.34 -9.09
N GLN A 283 12.83 9.66 -9.13
CA GLN A 283 12.39 10.52 -10.24
C GLN A 283 13.14 10.26 -11.55
N ASP A 284 14.41 9.88 -11.49
CA ASP A 284 15.22 9.56 -12.67
C ASP A 284 15.14 8.08 -13.09
N GLY A 285 14.39 7.26 -12.36
CA GLY A 285 14.16 5.84 -12.65
C GLY A 285 15.26 4.90 -12.16
N THR A 286 16.28 5.39 -11.46
CA THR A 286 17.36 4.57 -10.88
C THR A 286 16.81 3.48 -9.97
N PHE A 287 15.89 3.84 -9.06
CA PHE A 287 15.23 2.88 -8.16
C PHE A 287 14.48 1.80 -8.96
N ALA A 288 13.64 2.21 -9.91
CA ALA A 288 12.82 1.30 -10.70
C ALA A 288 13.69 0.30 -11.48
N LYS A 289 14.76 0.77 -12.12
CA LYS A 289 15.73 -0.08 -12.82
C LYS A 289 16.37 -1.11 -11.88
N ASN A 290 16.85 -0.66 -10.71
CA ASN A 290 17.51 -1.55 -9.76
C ASN A 290 16.56 -2.61 -9.21
N TRP A 291 15.32 -2.22 -8.88
CA TRP A 291 14.30 -3.14 -8.37
C TRP A 291 13.91 -4.19 -9.41
N LEU A 292 13.70 -3.80 -10.67
CA LEU A 292 13.37 -4.74 -11.74
C LEU A 292 14.51 -5.72 -12.02
N LEU A 293 15.76 -5.23 -12.06
CA LEU A 293 16.94 -6.09 -12.25
C LEU A 293 17.10 -7.10 -11.10
N GLU A 294 16.97 -6.64 -9.86
CA GLU A 294 17.03 -7.50 -8.66
C GLU A 294 16.01 -8.65 -8.74
N ASN A 295 14.80 -8.37 -9.21
CA ASN A 295 13.77 -9.40 -9.41
C ASN A 295 14.08 -10.37 -10.55
N GLN A 296 14.66 -9.89 -11.65
CA GLN A 296 15.06 -10.73 -12.78
C GLN A 296 16.17 -11.72 -12.43
N ILE A 297 17.03 -11.39 -11.45
CA ILE A 297 18.14 -12.25 -11.01
C ILE A 297 17.81 -13.07 -9.75
N ASN A 298 16.53 -13.26 -9.43
CA ASN A 298 16.05 -14.02 -8.27
C ASN A 298 16.37 -13.41 -6.90
N ARG A 299 16.45 -12.08 -6.81
CA ARG A 299 16.44 -11.31 -5.56
C ARG A 299 17.58 -11.64 -4.57
N PRO A 300 18.84 -11.80 -5.00
CA PRO A 300 19.93 -12.24 -4.13
C PRO A 300 20.22 -11.25 -2.99
N SER A 301 20.25 -9.95 -3.26
CA SER A 301 20.51 -8.91 -2.25
C SER A 301 19.33 -8.80 -1.30
N PHE A 302 18.11 -8.75 -1.84
CA PHE A 302 16.89 -8.70 -1.06
C PHE A 302 16.79 -9.87 -0.08
N ASN A 303 16.94 -11.11 -0.56
CA ASN A 303 16.81 -12.31 0.27
C ASN A 303 17.92 -12.41 1.33
N ALA A 304 19.12 -11.88 1.04
CA ALA A 304 20.21 -11.83 2.01
C ALA A 304 19.93 -10.83 3.14
N ILE A 305 19.43 -9.65 2.82
CA ILE A 305 19.03 -8.62 3.79
C ILE A 305 17.85 -9.14 4.62
N GLU A 306 16.80 -9.67 3.99
CA GLU A 306 15.62 -10.21 4.70
C GLU A 306 16.00 -11.27 5.74
N ARG A 307 16.92 -12.19 5.38
CA ARG A 307 17.40 -13.22 6.32
C ARG A 307 18.16 -12.59 7.49
N LYS A 308 19.08 -11.65 7.22
CA LYS A 308 19.86 -10.98 8.27
C LYS A 308 18.95 -10.19 9.22
N ASP A 309 17.96 -9.52 8.66
CA ASP A 309 17.00 -8.71 9.39
C ASP A 309 16.09 -9.56 10.28
N ALA A 310 15.68 -10.74 9.82
CA ALA A 310 14.91 -11.69 10.61
C ALA A 310 15.70 -12.29 11.80
N GLU A 311 17.03 -12.25 11.73
CA GLU A 311 17.93 -12.70 12.80
C GLU A 311 18.24 -11.61 13.84
N HIS A 312 17.77 -10.38 13.62
CA HIS A 312 18.02 -9.26 14.54
C HIS A 312 17.42 -9.53 15.94
N PRO A 313 18.12 -9.26 17.05
CA PRO A 313 17.64 -9.58 18.39
C PRO A 313 16.27 -8.99 18.74
N ILE A 314 15.95 -7.80 18.19
CA ILE A 314 14.66 -7.13 18.37
C ILE A 314 13.47 -8.01 17.95
N GLU A 315 13.63 -8.86 16.93
CA GLU A 315 12.55 -9.73 16.43
C GLU A 315 12.28 -10.87 17.40
N LYS A 316 13.33 -11.48 17.96
CA LYS A 316 13.19 -12.54 18.97
C LYS A 316 12.54 -12.00 20.24
N VAL A 317 13.09 -10.93 20.80
CA VAL A 317 12.58 -10.29 22.02
C VAL A 317 11.13 -9.84 21.80
N GLY A 318 10.86 -9.21 20.66
CA GLY A 318 9.52 -8.76 20.31
C GLY A 318 8.50 -9.88 20.16
N ALA A 319 8.88 -11.01 19.57
CA ALA A 319 7.98 -12.16 19.45
C ALA A 319 7.55 -12.71 20.82
N GLU A 320 8.50 -12.84 21.75
CA GLU A 320 8.26 -13.30 23.11
C GLU A 320 7.36 -12.32 23.88
N LEU A 321 7.65 -11.02 23.81
CA LEU A 321 6.86 -9.99 24.48
C LEU A 321 5.43 -9.87 23.92
N ARG A 322 5.27 -9.83 22.59
CA ARG A 322 3.95 -9.74 21.96
C ARG A 322 3.08 -10.95 22.26
N ALA A 323 3.66 -12.15 22.42
CA ALA A 323 2.91 -13.35 22.77
C ALA A 323 2.28 -13.29 24.17
N MET A 324 2.81 -12.45 25.06
CA MET A 324 2.30 -12.25 26.42
C MET A 324 1.27 -11.10 26.52
N MET A 325 1.05 -10.34 25.45
CA MET A 325 0.13 -9.19 25.44
C MET A 325 -1.27 -9.60 24.94
N PRO A 326 -2.27 -9.77 25.83
CA PRO A 326 -3.58 -10.32 25.45
C PRO A 326 -4.37 -9.44 24.47
N PHE A 327 -4.05 -8.15 24.41
CA PHE A 327 -4.69 -7.18 23.51
C PHE A 327 -4.09 -7.19 22.09
N ILE A 328 -2.94 -7.84 21.87
CA ILE A 328 -2.38 -8.04 20.54
C ILE A 328 -2.96 -9.34 19.98
N LYS A 329 -3.99 -9.22 19.13
CA LYS A 329 -4.57 -10.38 18.44
C LYS A 329 -3.48 -11.11 17.63
N LYS A 330 -3.46 -12.44 17.70
CA LYS A 330 -2.56 -13.26 16.88
C LYS A 330 -2.88 -13.03 15.39
N PRO A 331 -1.89 -12.81 14.51
CA PRO A 331 -2.13 -12.76 13.08
C PRO A 331 -2.78 -14.08 12.61
N GLY A 332 -3.98 -14.01 12.04
CA GLY A 332 -4.70 -15.18 11.50
C GLY A 332 -5.86 -15.73 12.33
N GLN A 333 -6.36 -14.97 13.31
CA GLN A 333 -7.78 -15.04 13.72
C GLN A 333 -8.57 -13.94 13.01
#